data_AF-A0A1W9QIX8-F1
#
_entry.id   AF-A0A1W9QIX8-F1
#
_cell.length_a   1.000
_cell.length_b   1.000
_cell.length_c   1.000
_cell.angle_alpha   90.00
_cell.angle_beta   90.00
_cell.angle_gamma   90.00
#
_symmetry.space_group_name_H-M   'P 1'
#
loop_
_entity.id
_entity.type
_entity.pdbx_description
1 polymer ?
#
loop_
_entity_poly.entity_id
_entity_poly.type
_entity_poly.pdbx_seq_one_letter_code
_entity_poly.pdbx_strand_id
1 'polypeptide(L)'
;MMTSYYGKKFQGKRTSSGEIFDMNKLTCAHKTLPFGTRLKVINESNGKSVVVRVNDRGPFVAGRDLDLSFAAARKIGLIGIGVKKGRTGYNLSDERKNQNRFIRRRNQDFGNRQKCGKSFSKRYGKNHCTKTNRRHNRSCHNDCRSSCRNRNLCYRRNRRSSSECGKYF
;
A
#
# COMPACT_ATOMS: atom_id res chain seq x y z
N MET A 1 -6.19 9.41 22.50
CA MET A 1 -4.96 8.87 23.13
C MET A 1 -3.87 9.93 23.09
N MET A 2 -2.85 9.84 23.95
CA MET A 2 -1.72 10.76 23.91
C MET A 2 -0.49 10.08 23.30
N THR A 3 -0.04 10.64 22.17
CA THR A 3 1.11 10.14 21.43
C THR A 3 2.28 11.11 21.58
N SER A 4 3.47 10.57 21.86
CA SER A 4 4.71 11.33 21.83
C SER A 4 5.72 10.68 20.88
N TYR A 5 6.96 11.18 20.84
CA TYR A 5 8.00 10.56 20.02
C TYR A 5 9.36 10.55 20.72
N TYR A 6 10.19 9.57 20.38
CA TYR A 6 11.53 9.42 20.93
C TYR A 6 12.48 10.49 20.39
N GLY A 7 13.22 11.12 21.30
CA GLY A 7 14.31 12.04 20.95
C GLY A 7 15.57 11.30 20.46
N LYS A 8 16.48 12.04 19.82
CA LYS A 8 17.76 11.54 19.25
C LYS A 8 18.62 10.73 20.25
N LYS A 9 18.47 10.97 21.56
CA LYS A 9 19.19 10.30 22.66
C LYS A 9 18.99 8.78 22.75
N PHE A 10 17.98 8.22 22.08
CA PHE A 10 17.71 6.78 22.07
C PHE A 10 18.31 6.07 20.85
N GLN A 11 18.82 6.81 19.85
CA GLN A 11 19.42 6.24 18.66
C GLN A 11 20.52 5.26 19.02
N GLY A 12 20.49 4.06 18.42
CA GLY A 12 21.52 3.04 18.64
C GLY A 12 21.38 2.22 19.93
N LYS A 13 20.41 2.53 20.79
CA LYS A 13 20.15 1.74 22.01
C LYS A 13 19.30 0.51 21.70
N ARG A 14 19.45 -0.55 22.49
CA ARG A 14 18.59 -1.74 22.41
C ARG A 14 17.18 -1.41 22.90
N THR A 15 16.17 -1.86 22.15
CA THR A 15 14.76 -1.84 22.54
C THR A 15 14.40 -3.08 23.32
N SER A 16 13.20 -3.09 23.91
CA SER A 16 12.64 -4.24 24.62
C SER A 16 12.39 -5.46 23.74
N SER A 17 12.34 -5.30 22.41
CA SER A 17 12.27 -6.43 21.47
C SER A 17 13.65 -7.02 21.14
N GLY A 18 14.73 -6.44 21.68
CA GLY A 18 16.12 -6.81 21.35
C GLY A 18 16.67 -6.15 20.08
N GLU A 19 15.87 -5.37 19.36
CA GLU A 19 16.32 -4.66 18.16
C GLU A 19 17.08 -3.38 18.55
N ILE A 20 17.99 -2.93 17.68
CA ILE A 20 18.60 -1.61 17.84
C ILE A 20 17.60 -0.54 17.37
N PHE A 21 17.32 0.42 18.24
CA PHE A 21 16.45 1.54 17.93
C PHE A 21 17.06 2.42 16.84
N ASP A 22 16.26 2.64 15.80
CA ASP A 22 16.57 3.52 14.70
C ASP A 22 15.42 4.52 14.49
N MET A 23 15.71 5.78 14.79
CA MET A 23 14.78 6.91 14.67
C MET A 23 14.25 7.12 13.26
N ASN A 24 14.94 6.59 12.25
CA ASN A 24 14.54 6.69 10.84
C ASN A 24 13.58 5.58 10.39
N LYS A 25 13.42 4.51 11.18
CA LYS A 25 12.45 3.44 10.90
C LYS A 25 11.06 3.82 11.39
N LEU A 26 10.03 3.21 10.82
CA LEU A 26 8.63 3.42 11.22
C LEU A 26 8.26 2.47 12.36
N THR A 27 8.75 2.77 13.54
CA THR A 27 8.49 1.98 14.75
C THR A 27 7.83 2.80 15.84
N CYS A 28 7.27 2.10 16.83
CA CYS A 28 6.69 2.68 18.03
C CYS A 28 6.88 1.77 19.26
N ALA A 29 6.74 2.37 20.44
CA ALA A 29 6.62 1.66 21.69
C ALA A 29 5.18 1.66 22.19
N HIS A 30 4.77 0.52 22.75
CA HIS A 30 3.45 0.35 23.33
C HIS A 30 3.52 -0.52 24.59
N LYS A 31 2.65 -0.25 25.57
CA LYS A 31 2.65 -0.94 26.88
C LYS A 31 2.35 -2.44 26.74
N THR A 32 1.26 -2.79 26.09
CA THR A 32 0.70 -4.16 26.12
C THR A 32 0.79 -4.93 24.81
N LEU A 33 0.55 -4.27 23.66
CA LEU A 33 0.57 -4.91 22.33
C LEU A 33 1.81 -5.79 22.06
N PRO A 34 1.66 -6.95 21.39
CA PRO A 34 2.78 -7.80 21.01
C PRO A 34 3.78 -7.09 20.11
N PHE A 35 5.06 -7.45 20.22
CA PHE A 35 6.08 -7.00 19.27
C PHE A 35 5.76 -7.50 17.86
N GLY A 36 6.10 -6.69 16.86
CA GLY A 36 5.74 -6.96 15.47
C GLY A 36 4.33 -6.53 15.07
N THR A 37 3.46 -6.21 16.05
CA THR A 37 2.14 -5.63 15.77
C THR A 37 2.29 -4.37 14.93
N ARG A 38 1.49 -4.25 13.87
CA ARG A 38 1.47 -3.04 13.04
C ARG A 38 0.23 -2.21 13.37
N LEU A 39 0.44 -0.90 13.54
CA LEU A 39 -0.58 0.06 13.92
C LEU A 39 -0.67 1.14 12.84
N LYS A 40 -1.89 1.45 12.40
CA LYS A 40 -2.15 2.66 11.63
C LYS A 40 -2.46 3.79 12.60
N VAL A 41 -1.51 4.68 12.79
CA VAL A 41 -1.61 5.87 13.63
C VAL A 41 -2.10 7.04 12.77
N ILE A 42 -3.09 7.78 13.28
CA ILE A 42 -3.73 8.90 12.60
C ILE A 42 -3.61 10.12 13.51
N ASN A 43 -3.14 11.23 12.93
CA ASN A 43 -3.22 12.54 13.55
C ASN A 43 -4.55 13.17 13.14
N GLU A 44 -5.48 13.28 14.09
CA GLU A 44 -6.84 13.78 13.82
C GLU A 44 -6.83 15.27 13.50
N SER A 45 -5.81 16.02 13.95
CA SER A 45 -5.71 17.46 13.71
C SER A 45 -5.41 17.80 12.25
N ASN A 46 -4.76 16.91 11.49
CA ASN A 46 -4.40 17.17 10.08
C ASN A 46 -4.78 16.03 9.12
N GLY A 47 -5.45 14.98 9.63
CA GLY A 47 -5.87 13.81 8.86
C GLY A 47 -4.74 12.90 8.35
N LYS A 48 -3.47 13.21 8.65
CA LYS A 48 -2.32 12.40 8.17
C LYS A 48 -2.24 11.09 8.96
N SER A 49 -1.82 10.02 8.29
CA SER A 49 -1.66 8.72 8.94
C SER A 49 -0.37 8.01 8.52
N VAL A 50 0.12 7.13 9.40
CA VAL A 50 1.31 6.33 9.19
C VAL A 50 1.11 4.94 9.76
N VAL A 51 1.65 3.92 9.09
CA VAL A 51 1.73 2.56 9.64
C VAL A 51 3.07 2.40 10.32
N VAL A 52 3.05 1.97 11.57
CA VAL A 52 4.24 1.73 12.41
C VAL A 52 4.21 0.32 12.98
N ARG A 53 5.39 -0.20 13.32
CA ARG A 53 5.55 -1.50 14.00
C ARG A 53 5.92 -1.32 15.46
N VAL A 54 5.27 -2.07 16.34
CA VAL A 54 5.63 -2.16 17.76
C VAL A 54 6.94 -2.93 17.90
N ASN A 55 7.98 -2.28 18.42
CA ASN A 55 9.28 -2.90 18.65
C ASN A 55 9.90 -2.54 20.01
N ASP A 56 9.15 -1.84 20.86
CA ASP A 56 9.61 -1.45 22.19
C ASP A 56 8.46 -1.36 23.18
N ARG A 57 8.78 -1.30 24.48
CA ARG A 57 7.83 -1.16 25.58
C ARG A 57 7.82 0.24 26.16
N GLY A 58 6.70 0.58 26.76
CA GLY A 58 6.38 1.91 27.26
C GLY A 58 5.38 2.63 26.36
N PRO A 59 5.20 3.94 26.52
CA PRO A 59 5.81 4.80 27.53
C PRO A 59 5.37 4.45 28.96
N PHE A 60 6.30 4.49 29.92
CA PHE A 60 6.01 4.25 31.35
C PHE A 60 5.53 5.50 32.10
N VAL A 61 5.35 6.61 31.39
CA VAL A 61 4.82 7.85 31.96
C VAL A 61 3.30 7.82 31.90
N ALA A 62 2.66 8.15 33.01
CA ALA A 62 1.21 8.25 33.11
C ALA A 62 0.66 9.24 32.06
N GLY A 63 -0.47 8.88 31.45
CA GLY A 63 -1.11 9.72 30.44
C GLY A 63 -0.48 9.68 29.05
N ARG A 64 0.55 8.87 28.78
CA ARG A 64 1.04 8.56 27.43
C ARG A 64 0.73 7.11 27.05
N ASP A 65 0.25 6.92 25.83
CA ASP A 65 -0.20 5.61 25.31
C ASP A 65 0.77 5.03 24.28
N LEU A 66 1.40 5.90 23.48
CA LEU A 66 2.20 5.50 22.34
C LEU A 66 3.40 6.46 22.14
N ASP A 67 4.60 5.90 22.01
CA ASP A 67 5.80 6.68 21.66
C ASP A 67 6.28 6.29 20.25
N LEU A 68 6.26 7.25 19.33
CA LEU A 68 6.67 7.05 17.94
C LEU A 68 8.16 7.28 17.72
N SER A 69 8.71 6.63 16.70
CA SER A 69 9.96 7.04 16.07
C SER A 69 9.87 8.45 15.46
N PHE A 70 11.02 9.12 15.33
CA PHE A 70 11.11 10.45 14.71
C PHE A 70 10.57 10.45 13.27
N ALA A 71 10.89 9.44 12.47
CA ALA A 71 10.37 9.31 11.10
C ALA A 71 8.84 9.17 11.06
N ALA A 72 8.25 8.40 11.98
CA ALA A 72 6.79 8.27 12.06
C ALA A 72 6.14 9.60 12.47
N ALA A 73 6.68 10.26 13.50
CA ALA A 73 6.22 11.57 13.95
C ALA A 73 6.30 12.62 12.84
N ARG A 74 7.39 12.62 12.05
CA ARG A 74 7.55 13.49 10.87
C ARG A 74 6.44 13.30 9.86
N LYS A 75 6.12 12.03 9.53
CA LYS A 75 5.11 11.71 8.51
C LYS A 75 3.72 12.21 8.86
N ILE A 76 3.35 12.18 10.15
CA ILE A 76 2.05 12.66 10.61
C ILE A 76 2.07 14.12 11.10
N GLY A 77 3.20 14.82 10.94
CA GLY A 77 3.32 16.24 11.26
C GLY A 77 3.30 16.53 12.76
N LEU A 78 3.90 15.67 13.59
CA LEU A 78 4.06 15.89 15.04
C LEU A 78 5.39 16.59 15.39
N ILE A 79 6.32 16.76 14.44
CA ILE A 79 7.59 17.46 14.67
C ILE A 79 7.32 18.97 14.72
N GLY A 80 7.72 19.63 15.81
CA GLY A 80 7.51 21.06 16.04
C GLY A 80 6.46 21.35 17.12
N ILE A 81 5.69 20.34 17.53
CA ILE A 81 4.70 20.46 18.59
C ILE A 81 5.18 19.64 19.78
N GLY A 82 6.19 20.14 20.49
CA GLY A 82 6.81 19.46 21.64
C GLY A 82 5.75 18.86 22.56
N VAL A 83 5.75 17.53 22.70
CA VAL A 83 4.77 16.71 23.45
C VAL A 83 3.37 17.32 23.53
N LYS A 84 2.84 17.92 22.43
CA LYS A 84 1.48 18.45 22.51
C LYS A 84 0.51 17.28 22.50
N LYS A 85 -0.51 17.42 23.34
CA LYS A 85 -1.81 16.74 23.28
C LYS A 85 -2.38 16.86 21.86
N GLY A 86 -1.88 16.06 20.93
CA GLY A 86 -2.52 15.85 19.63
C GLY A 86 -3.62 14.85 19.83
N ARG A 87 -4.83 15.16 19.36
CA ARG A 87 -5.85 14.11 19.23
C ARG A 87 -5.33 13.12 18.19
N THR A 88 -4.90 11.99 18.68
CA THR A 88 -4.37 10.90 17.86
C THR A 88 -5.18 9.65 18.18
N GLY A 89 -5.39 8.85 17.14
CA GLY A 89 -6.01 7.54 17.20
C GLY A 89 -5.10 6.52 16.53
N TYR A 90 -5.13 5.26 16.97
CA TYR A 90 -4.54 4.17 16.20
C TYR A 90 -5.54 3.05 16.03
N ASN A 91 -5.40 2.34 14.92
CA ASN A 91 -6.10 1.08 14.66
C ASN A 91 -5.07 0.00 14.38
N LEU A 92 -5.36 -1.25 14.76
CA LEU A 92 -4.57 -2.40 14.30
C LEU A 92 -4.56 -2.38 12.76
N SER A 93 -3.37 -2.23 12.17
CA SER A 93 -3.28 -2.23 10.71
C SER A 93 -3.39 -3.69 10.26
N ASP A 94 -4.54 -4.01 9.73
CA ASP A 94 -4.89 -5.34 9.27
C ASP A 94 -4.13 -5.66 7.97
N GLU A 95 -2.92 -6.21 8.12
CA GLU A 95 -2.12 -6.87 7.07
C GLU A 95 -2.96 -7.54 5.99
N ARG A 96 -3.87 -8.38 6.50
CA ARG A 96 -4.73 -9.26 5.71
C ARG A 96 -5.60 -8.48 4.73
N LYS A 97 -6.09 -7.29 5.10
CA LYS A 97 -6.96 -6.48 4.23
C LYS A 97 -6.17 -5.88 3.07
N ASN A 98 -4.92 -5.48 3.27
CA ASN A 98 -4.13 -4.81 2.23
C ASN A 98 -3.56 -5.83 1.22
N GLN A 99 -3.07 -6.98 1.70
CA GLN A 99 -2.64 -8.09 0.83
C GLN A 99 -3.84 -8.66 0.04
N ASN A 100 -4.98 -8.90 0.69
CA ASN A 100 -6.18 -9.36 -0.02
C ASN A 100 -6.70 -8.34 -1.03
N ARG A 101 -6.59 -7.04 -0.77
CA ARG A 101 -6.96 -6.01 -1.75
C ARG A 101 -6.07 -6.05 -2.99
N PHE A 102 -4.76 -6.25 -2.83
CA PHE A 102 -3.83 -6.35 -3.95
C PHE A 102 -4.04 -7.65 -4.76
N ILE A 103 -4.23 -8.78 -4.09
CA ILE A 103 -4.52 -10.07 -4.74
C ILE A 103 -5.88 -10.02 -5.46
N ARG A 104 -6.94 -9.48 -4.82
CA ARG A 104 -8.26 -9.31 -5.44
C ARG A 104 -8.20 -8.43 -6.69
N ARG A 105 -7.46 -7.31 -6.64
CA ARG A 105 -7.25 -6.45 -7.83
C ARG A 105 -6.53 -7.20 -8.95
N ARG A 106 -5.45 -7.93 -8.64
CA ARG A 106 -4.75 -8.75 -9.66
C ARG A 106 -5.64 -9.84 -10.26
N ASN A 107 -6.43 -10.54 -9.46
CA ASN A 107 -7.35 -11.58 -9.93
C ASN A 107 -8.48 -10.98 -10.78
N GLN A 108 -8.99 -9.81 -10.41
CA GLN A 108 -9.98 -9.07 -11.21
C GLN A 108 -9.38 -8.62 -12.55
N ASP A 109 -8.14 -8.11 -12.55
CA ASP A 109 -7.43 -7.72 -13.77
C ASP A 109 -7.20 -8.93 -14.69
N PHE A 110 -6.80 -10.08 -14.13
CA PHE A 110 -6.63 -11.33 -14.88
C PHE A 110 -7.94 -11.81 -15.51
N GLY A 111 -9.04 -11.82 -14.73
CA GLY A 111 -10.37 -12.18 -15.23
C GLY A 111 -10.86 -11.24 -16.33
N ASN A 112 -10.60 -9.93 -16.20
CA ASN A 112 -10.97 -8.94 -17.21
C ASN A 112 -10.18 -9.12 -18.52
N ARG A 113 -8.89 -9.47 -18.45
CA ARG A 113 -8.08 -9.79 -19.64
C ARG A 113 -8.63 -11.01 -20.39
N GLN A 114 -8.96 -12.09 -19.68
CA GLN A 114 -9.57 -13.27 -20.30
C GLN A 114 -10.91 -12.95 -20.96
N LYS A 115 -11.76 -12.14 -20.30
CA LYS A 115 -13.03 -11.69 -20.87
C LYS A 115 -12.82 -10.86 -22.14
N CYS A 116 -11.81 -9.99 -22.17
CA CYS A 116 -11.49 -9.21 -23.37
C CYS A 116 -10.96 -10.10 -24.51
N GLY A 117 -10.08 -11.06 -24.22
CA GLY A 117 -9.58 -12.03 -25.21
C GLY A 117 -10.70 -12.85 -25.86
N LYS A 118 -11.59 -13.45 -25.04
CA LYS A 118 -12.77 -14.20 -25.51
C LYS A 118 -13.72 -13.34 -26.36
N SER A 119 -13.89 -12.08 -25.96
CA SER A 119 -14.74 -11.12 -26.67
C SER A 119 -14.17 -10.72 -28.04
N PHE A 120 -12.86 -10.52 -28.10
CA PHE A 120 -12.15 -10.21 -29.33
C PHE A 120 -12.18 -11.40 -30.29
N SER A 121 -11.88 -12.62 -29.81
CA SER A 121 -11.94 -13.84 -30.62
C SER A 121 -13.34 -14.13 -31.16
N LYS A 122 -14.40 -13.80 -30.40
CA LYS A 122 -15.79 -13.93 -30.86
C LYS A 122 -16.14 -12.95 -31.99
N ARG A 123 -15.57 -11.73 -31.98
CA ARG A 123 -15.87 -10.69 -32.99
C ARG A 123 -15.01 -10.82 -34.24
N TYR A 124 -13.74 -11.18 -34.09
CA TYR A 124 -12.74 -11.11 -35.17
C TYR A 124 -12.15 -12.48 -35.56
N GLY A 125 -12.47 -13.54 -34.82
CA GLY A 125 -11.89 -14.89 -35.00
C GLY A 125 -10.55 -15.07 -34.25
N LYS A 126 -10.23 -16.33 -33.89
CA LYS A 126 -9.01 -16.67 -33.12
C LYS A 126 -7.69 -16.32 -33.85
N ASN A 127 -7.71 -16.26 -35.18
CA ASN A 127 -6.53 -16.07 -36.02
C ASN A 127 -6.36 -14.62 -36.53
N HIS A 128 -7.17 -13.67 -36.06
CA HIS A 128 -7.17 -12.30 -36.58
C HIS A 128 -5.81 -11.59 -36.50
N CYS A 129 -5.03 -11.91 -35.45
CA CYS A 129 -3.74 -11.28 -35.14
C CYS A 129 -2.51 -12.13 -35.54
N THR A 130 -2.67 -13.15 -36.38
CA THR A 130 -1.58 -14.10 -36.71
C THR A 130 -0.74 -13.69 -37.93
N LYS A 131 -1.04 -12.56 -38.59
CA LYS A 131 -0.33 -12.15 -39.80
C LYS A 131 1.01 -11.49 -39.43
N THR A 132 2.10 -11.98 -40.01
CA THR A 132 3.51 -11.57 -39.81
C THR A 132 3.84 -10.11 -40.15
N ASN A 133 2.86 -9.28 -40.52
CA ASN A 133 3.05 -7.88 -40.93
C ASN A 133 2.85 -6.90 -39.75
N ARG A 134 3.86 -6.05 -39.49
CA ARG A 134 3.84 -5.02 -38.43
C ARG A 134 2.66 -4.03 -38.53
N ARG A 135 2.16 -3.70 -39.73
CA ARG A 135 0.98 -2.82 -39.88
C ARG A 135 -0.31 -3.50 -39.43
N HIS A 136 -0.45 -4.80 -39.74
CA HIS A 136 -1.59 -5.63 -39.33
C HIS A 136 -1.66 -5.77 -37.80
N ASN A 137 -0.49 -5.95 -37.16
CA ASN A 137 -0.40 -6.02 -35.70
C ASN A 137 -0.80 -4.71 -35.00
N ARG A 138 -0.48 -3.54 -35.57
CA ARG A 138 -0.93 -2.24 -35.01
C ARG A 138 -2.45 -2.07 -35.08
N SER A 139 -3.08 -2.44 -36.19
CA SER A 139 -4.54 -2.42 -36.33
C SER A 139 -5.19 -3.35 -35.30
N CYS A 140 -4.74 -4.60 -35.23
CA CYS A 140 -5.23 -5.60 -34.28
C CYS A 140 -5.10 -5.15 -32.81
N HIS A 141 -3.99 -4.51 -32.43
CA HIS A 141 -3.82 -3.94 -31.09
C HIS A 141 -4.82 -2.81 -30.79
N ASN A 142 -5.15 -1.98 -31.79
CA ASN A 142 -6.15 -0.93 -31.64
C ASN A 142 -7.55 -1.54 -31.50
N ASP A 143 -7.88 -2.57 -32.27
CA ASP A 143 -9.16 -3.28 -32.19
C ASP A 143 -9.33 -4.03 -30.85
N CYS A 144 -8.26 -4.65 -30.33
CA CYS A 144 -8.25 -5.26 -28.98
C CYS A 144 -8.54 -4.21 -27.91
N ARG A 145 -7.87 -3.05 -27.99
CA ARG A 145 -8.07 -1.92 -27.07
C ARG A 145 -9.48 -1.36 -27.15
N SER A 146 -10.05 -1.19 -28.35
CA SER A 146 -11.42 -0.69 -28.53
C SER A 146 -12.46 -1.67 -28.00
N SER A 147 -12.26 -2.99 -28.20
CA SER A 147 -13.11 -4.04 -27.64
C SER A 147 -13.08 -4.06 -26.11
N CYS A 148 -11.92 -3.87 -25.49
CA CYS A 148 -11.81 -3.78 -24.03
C CYS A 148 -12.41 -2.46 -23.48
N ARG A 149 -12.29 -1.34 -24.21
CA ARG A 149 -12.84 -0.02 -23.80
C ARG A 149 -14.36 0.01 -23.79
N ASN A 150 -15.01 -0.52 -24.82
CA ASN A 150 -16.48 -0.53 -24.92
C ASN A 150 -17.19 -1.36 -23.84
N ARG A 151 -16.47 -2.12 -23.02
CA ARG A 151 -17.02 -2.94 -21.93
C ARG A 151 -16.61 -2.46 -20.52
N ASN A 152 -15.98 -1.28 -20.41
CA ASN A 152 -15.35 -0.83 -19.15
C ASN A 152 -14.33 -1.84 -18.57
N LEU A 153 -13.74 -2.71 -19.41
CA LEU A 153 -12.76 -3.72 -18.99
C LEU A 153 -11.31 -3.20 -19.03
N CYS A 154 -11.08 -2.00 -19.59
CA CYS A 154 -9.79 -1.32 -19.54
C CYS A 154 -9.59 -0.61 -18.20
N TYR A 155 -8.73 -1.16 -17.34
CA TYR A 155 -8.27 -0.44 -16.16
C TYR A 155 -7.38 0.76 -16.55
N ARG A 156 -7.46 1.83 -15.75
CA ARG A 156 -6.71 3.08 -15.90
C ARG A 156 -5.22 2.83 -16.22
N ARG A 157 -4.80 3.35 -17.38
CA ARG A 157 -3.44 3.74 -17.80
C ARG A 157 -2.30 3.05 -17.03
N ASN A 158 -1.90 1.85 -17.47
CA ASN A 158 -0.50 1.46 -17.40
C ASN A 158 -0.06 1.04 -18.81
N ARG A 159 0.91 1.77 -19.39
CA ARG A 159 1.34 1.66 -20.80
C ARG A 159 1.81 0.25 -21.22
N ARG A 160 1.94 -0.69 -20.28
CA ARG A 160 2.34 -2.09 -20.51
C ARG A 160 1.20 -3.03 -20.94
N SER A 161 -0.07 -2.61 -20.94
CA SER A 161 -1.20 -3.50 -21.27
C SER A 161 -1.35 -3.87 -22.75
N SER A 162 -0.73 -3.14 -23.69
CA SER A 162 -0.84 -3.47 -25.12
C SER A 162 -0.14 -4.77 -25.49
N SER A 163 1.02 -5.08 -24.89
CA SER A 163 1.79 -6.29 -25.22
C SER A 163 1.22 -7.56 -24.56
N GLU A 164 0.26 -7.43 -23.64
CA GLU A 164 -0.38 -8.58 -22.99
C GLU A 164 -1.70 -9.02 -23.67
N CYS A 165 -2.28 -8.25 -24.61
CA CYS A 165 -3.40 -8.73 -25.42
C CYS A 165 -3.03 -10.00 -26.21
N GLY A 166 -1.77 -10.14 -26.62
CA GLY A 166 -1.29 -11.30 -27.40
C GLY A 166 -0.91 -12.53 -26.58
N LYS A 167 -0.93 -12.47 -25.24
CA LYS A 167 -0.55 -13.61 -24.37
C LYS A 167 -1.71 -14.54 -24.00
N TYR A 168 -2.93 -14.18 -24.40
CA TYR A 168 -4.16 -14.95 -24.13
C TYR A 168 -4.81 -15.51 -25.40
N PHE A 169 -4.04 -15.51 -26.51
CA PHE A 169 -4.35 -16.25 -27.74
C PHE A 169 -3.44 -17.47 -27.81
#